data_AF-A0A3S2C5S3-F1
#
_entry.id   AF-A0A3S2C5S3-F1
#
_cell.length_a   1.000
_cell.length_b   1.000
_cell.length_c   1.000
_cell.angle_alpha   90.00
_cell.angle_beta   90.00
_cell.angle_gamma   90.00
#
_symmetry.space_group_name_H-M   'P 1'
#
loop_
_entity.id
_entity.type
_entity.pdbx_description
1 polymer ?
#
loop_
_entity_poly.entity_id
_entity_poly.type
_entity_poly.pdbx_seq_one_letter_code
_entity_poly.pdbx_strand_id
1 'polypeptide(L)'
;VSIGTAALVALGDNDPRWEAEYNELGTTAGAYDDWHEGRDPAGITTQDPELMKRVDPVAAGRRLANFLKVMTLEAQTIARACGKNSLHNLEPEDLVALTIEAAAMAGVPLAGTNWIPGKNGF
;
A
#
# COMPACT_ATOMS: atom_id res chain seq x y z
N VAL A 1 -12.00 -3.67 1.11
CA VAL A 1 -10.52 -3.54 1.10
C VAL A 1 -10.02 -3.75 2.51
N SER A 2 -8.97 -4.55 2.68
CA SER A 2 -8.28 -4.76 3.96
C SER A 2 -6.84 -4.29 3.82
N ILE A 3 -6.32 -3.53 4.80
CA ILE A 3 -4.97 -2.95 4.74
C ILE A 3 -4.19 -3.42 5.97
N GLY A 4 -3.42 -4.50 5.82
CA GLY A 4 -2.62 -5.10 6.89
C GLY A 4 -1.22 -4.46 6.98
N THR A 5 -0.29 -4.95 6.17
CA THR A 5 1.13 -4.54 6.19
C THR A 5 1.31 -3.02 6.03
N ALA A 6 0.61 -2.37 5.10
CA ALA A 6 0.76 -0.92 4.93
C ALA A 6 0.26 -0.13 6.16
N ALA A 7 -0.69 -0.67 6.92
CA ALA A 7 -1.10 -0.05 8.19
C ALA A 7 0.00 -0.21 9.26
N LEU A 8 0.67 -1.36 9.33
CA LEU A 8 1.83 -1.57 10.22
C LEU A 8 2.96 -0.61 9.86
N VAL A 9 3.31 -0.50 8.57
CA VAL A 9 4.31 0.47 8.09
C VAL A 9 3.92 1.90 8.47
N ALA A 10 2.65 2.27 8.34
CA ALA A 10 2.18 3.58 8.77
C ALA A 10 2.32 3.81 10.30
N LEU A 11 2.22 2.77 11.12
CA LEU A 11 2.50 2.86 12.57
C LEU A 11 3.99 3.10 12.87
N GLY A 12 4.87 2.80 11.92
CA GLY A 12 6.33 2.94 12.03
C GLY A 12 7.09 1.63 12.00
N ASP A 13 6.46 0.58 11.47
CA ASP A 13 7.11 -0.71 11.22
C ASP A 13 8.17 -0.56 10.13
N ASN A 14 9.27 -1.32 10.24
CA ASN A 14 10.39 -1.25 9.30
C ASN A 14 10.98 0.19 9.12
N ASP A 15 10.85 1.05 10.13
CA ASP A 15 11.31 2.46 10.06
C ASP A 15 12.85 2.53 10.02
N PRO A 16 13.47 3.24 9.05
CA PRO A 16 14.92 3.40 8.92
C PRO A 16 15.62 3.98 10.15
N ARG A 17 14.90 4.60 11.08
CA ARG A 17 15.48 5.04 12.36
C ARG A 17 16.10 3.90 13.18
N TRP A 18 15.67 2.66 12.94
CA TRP A 18 16.18 1.45 13.60
C TRP A 18 17.16 0.64 12.74
N GLU A 19 17.69 1.21 11.65
CA GLU A 19 18.55 0.53 10.69
C GLU A 19 19.72 -0.23 11.34
N ALA A 20 20.38 0.36 12.34
CA ALA A 20 21.49 -0.30 13.04
C ALA A 20 21.05 -1.61 13.71
N GLU A 21 19.88 -1.62 14.35
CA GLU A 21 19.34 -2.81 15.02
C GLU A 21 18.84 -3.84 14.00
N TYR A 22 18.25 -3.41 12.88
CA TYR A 22 17.92 -4.30 11.77
C TYR A 22 19.17 -4.99 11.19
N ASN A 23 20.29 -4.26 11.06
CA ASN A 23 21.56 -4.83 10.62
C ASN A 23 22.13 -5.85 11.63
N GLU A 24 21.97 -5.62 12.93
CA GLU A 24 22.33 -6.60 13.97
C GLU A 24 21.52 -7.90 13.88
N LEU A 25 20.29 -7.82 13.36
CA LEU A 25 19.45 -8.97 13.03
C LEU A 25 19.78 -9.61 11.68
N GLY A 26 20.75 -9.07 10.93
CA GLY A 26 21.14 -9.57 9.61
C GLY A 26 20.20 -9.16 8.47
N THR A 27 19.39 -8.11 8.66
CA THR A 27 18.49 -7.54 7.65
C THR A 27 18.68 -6.01 7.52
N THR A 28 17.79 -5.31 6.84
CA THR A 28 17.76 -3.85 6.69
C THR A 28 16.32 -3.34 6.85
N ALA A 29 16.16 -2.05 7.17
CA ALA A 29 14.84 -1.44 7.27
C ALA A 29 14.07 -1.57 5.94
N GLY A 30 12.80 -1.98 6.05
CA GLY A 30 11.94 -2.28 4.89
C GLY A 30 11.98 -3.73 4.44
N ALA A 31 12.90 -4.55 4.99
CA ALA A 31 13.08 -5.95 4.62
C ALA A 31 13.01 -6.92 5.80
N TYR A 32 12.74 -6.46 7.03
CA TYR A 32 12.53 -7.38 8.15
C TYR A 32 11.21 -8.14 7.98
N ASP A 33 11.29 -9.48 7.99
CA ASP A 33 10.17 -10.39 7.81
C ASP A 33 10.12 -11.56 8.83
N ASP A 34 11.10 -11.64 9.74
CA ASP A 34 11.17 -12.63 10.82
C ASP A 34 10.26 -12.30 12.02
N TRP A 35 9.02 -11.90 11.74
CA TRP A 35 8.03 -11.45 12.72
C TRP A 35 7.78 -12.45 13.86
N HIS A 36 7.89 -13.73 13.53
CA HIS A 36 7.66 -14.85 14.45
C HIS A 36 8.73 -14.95 15.54
N GLU A 37 9.92 -14.39 15.32
CA GLU A 37 10.99 -14.31 16.32
C GLU A 37 10.68 -13.26 17.40
N GLY A 38 9.75 -12.34 17.15
CA GLY A 38 9.34 -11.31 18.11
C GLY A 38 10.46 -10.32 18.47
N ARG A 39 11.43 -10.12 17.56
CA ARG A 39 12.61 -9.26 17.77
C ARG A 39 12.51 -7.91 17.06
N ASP A 40 11.31 -7.52 16.62
CA ASP A 40 11.09 -6.29 15.87
C ASP A 40 11.59 -5.04 16.64
N PRO A 41 12.66 -4.37 16.14
CA PRO A 41 13.16 -3.13 16.70
C PRO A 41 12.12 -2.00 16.73
N ALA A 42 11.14 -1.99 15.83
CA ALA A 42 10.09 -0.98 15.83
C ALA A 42 9.11 -1.13 17.01
N GLY A 43 9.07 -2.30 17.64
CA GLY A 43 8.23 -2.58 18.81
C GLY A 43 6.78 -2.93 18.47
N ILE A 44 6.46 -3.21 17.21
CA ILE A 44 5.09 -3.42 16.73
C ILE A 44 4.74 -4.90 16.77
N THR A 45 5.64 -5.76 16.28
CA THR A 45 5.44 -7.22 16.19
C THR A 45 6.37 -7.93 17.17
N THR A 46 6.18 -7.65 18.45
CA THR A 46 6.98 -8.23 19.53
C THR A 46 6.15 -8.33 20.80
N GLN A 47 6.55 -9.22 21.70
CA GLN A 47 6.04 -9.31 23.06
C GLN A 47 7.13 -8.98 24.11
N ASP A 48 8.30 -8.52 23.66
CA ASP A 48 9.38 -8.05 24.54
C ASP A 48 8.96 -6.71 25.17
N PRO A 49 8.86 -6.62 26.51
CA PRO A 49 8.41 -5.41 27.19
C PRO A 49 9.27 -4.17 26.93
N GLU A 50 10.57 -4.32 26.63
CA GLU A 50 11.45 -3.19 26.32
C GLU A 50 11.25 -2.69 24.90
N LEU A 51 11.03 -3.58 23.94
CA LEU A 51 10.73 -3.19 22.55
C LEU A 51 9.32 -2.60 22.43
N MET A 52 8.32 -3.17 23.11
CA MET A 52 6.93 -2.68 23.09
C MET A 52 6.82 -1.20 23.52
N LYS A 53 7.69 -0.73 24.43
CA LYS A 53 7.71 0.68 24.89
C LYS A 53 8.06 1.66 23.77
N ARG A 54 8.65 1.21 22.67
CA ARG A 54 9.07 2.05 21.53
C ARG A 54 7.89 2.56 20.71
N VAL A 55 6.72 1.91 20.81
CA VAL A 55 5.49 2.35 20.15
C VAL A 55 4.73 3.28 21.08
N ASP A 56 4.71 4.58 20.76
CA ASP A 56 3.76 5.52 21.35
C ASP A 56 2.39 5.33 20.66
N PRO A 57 1.37 4.78 21.36
CA PRO A 57 0.07 4.47 20.76
C PRO A 57 -0.67 5.71 20.26
N VAL A 58 -0.46 6.88 20.89
CA VAL A 58 -1.12 8.13 20.49
C VAL A 58 -0.50 8.66 19.19
N ALA A 59 0.83 8.69 19.12
CA ALA A 59 1.52 9.09 17.90
C ALA A 59 1.27 8.10 16.75
N ALA A 60 1.32 6.80 17.02
CA ALA A 60 1.07 5.75 16.03
C ALA A 60 -0.37 5.85 15.48
N GLY A 61 -1.36 6.02 16.36
CA GLY A 61 -2.76 6.23 15.94
C GLY A 61 -2.95 7.45 15.05
N ARG A 62 -2.24 8.56 15.32
CA ARG A 62 -2.24 9.74 14.45
C ARG A 62 -1.64 9.46 13.08
N ARG A 63 -0.52 8.72 12.99
CA ARG A 63 0.08 8.33 11.70
C ARG A 63 -0.87 7.46 10.89
N LEU A 64 -1.50 6.47 11.52
CA LEU A 64 -2.47 5.61 10.86
C LEU A 64 -3.68 6.40 10.35
N ALA A 65 -4.21 7.33 11.15
CA ALA A 65 -5.30 8.21 10.73
C ALA A 65 -4.92 9.08 9.52
N ASN A 66 -3.70 9.62 9.51
CA ASN A 66 -3.18 10.40 8.38
C ASN A 66 -3.04 9.54 7.12
N PHE A 67 -2.48 8.33 7.25
CA PHE A 67 -2.35 7.38 6.15
C PHE A 67 -3.72 7.03 5.54
N LEU A 68 -4.71 6.67 6.35
CA LEU A 68 -6.07 6.38 5.88
C LEU A 68 -6.72 7.60 5.21
N LYS A 69 -6.49 8.80 5.74
CA LYS A 69 -7.00 10.05 5.15
C LYS A 69 -6.39 10.30 3.76
N VAL A 70 -5.08 10.11 3.60
CA VAL A 70 -4.41 10.26 2.31
C VAL A 70 -4.93 9.23 1.31
N MET A 71 -4.99 7.95 1.68
CA MET A 71 -5.56 6.92 0.79
C MET A 71 -7.00 7.23 0.36
N THR A 72 -7.81 7.77 1.28
CA THR A 72 -9.18 8.19 0.97
C THR A 72 -9.20 9.32 -0.07
N LEU A 73 -8.33 10.33 0.09
CA LEU A 73 -8.21 11.45 -0.84
C LEU A 73 -7.69 11.02 -2.22
N GLU A 74 -6.75 10.08 -2.27
CA GLU A 74 -6.23 9.52 -3.52
C GLU A 74 -7.33 8.76 -4.27
N ALA A 75 -8.05 7.88 -3.57
CA ALA A 75 -9.16 7.14 -4.15
C ALA A 75 -10.25 8.09 -4.70
N GLN A 76 -10.62 9.11 -3.94
CA GLN A 76 -11.55 10.16 -4.40
C GLN A 76 -11.01 10.91 -5.62
N THR A 77 -9.70 11.14 -5.71
CA THR A 77 -9.08 11.82 -6.84
C THR A 77 -9.14 10.96 -8.10
N ILE A 78 -8.93 9.65 -7.98
CA ILE A 78 -9.11 8.69 -9.09
C ILE A 78 -10.56 8.72 -9.58
N ALA A 79 -11.54 8.58 -8.69
CA ALA A 79 -12.96 8.63 -9.07
C ALA A 79 -13.31 9.92 -9.83
N ARG A 80 -12.83 11.08 -9.35
CA ARG A 80 -13.05 12.37 -10.01
C ARG A 80 -12.38 12.46 -11.38
N ALA A 81 -11.18 11.89 -11.53
CA ALA A 81 -10.50 11.84 -12.83
C ALA A 81 -11.28 11.04 -13.87
N CYS A 82 -12.02 10.02 -13.43
CA CYS A 82 -12.98 9.26 -14.26
C CYS A 82 -14.35 9.95 -14.40
N GLY A 83 -14.52 11.19 -13.93
CA GLY A 83 -15.79 11.91 -13.99
C GLY A 83 -16.86 11.39 -13.02
N LYS A 84 -16.49 10.57 -12.03
CA LYS A 84 -17.41 9.98 -11.04
C LYS A 84 -17.40 10.80 -9.74
N ASN A 85 -18.57 10.95 -9.13
CA ASN A 85 -18.74 11.65 -7.85
C ASN A 85 -18.62 10.73 -6.62
N SER A 86 -18.53 9.41 -6.83
CA SER A 86 -18.42 8.40 -5.79
C SER A 86 -17.58 7.24 -6.30
N LEU A 87 -16.78 6.64 -5.40
CA LEU A 87 -16.00 5.44 -5.69
C LEU A 87 -16.87 4.25 -6.12
N HIS A 88 -18.11 4.18 -5.62
CA HIS A 88 -19.05 3.11 -5.97
C HIS A 88 -19.54 3.18 -7.43
N ASN A 89 -19.26 4.28 -8.12
CA ASN A 89 -19.68 4.51 -9.50
C ASN A 89 -18.56 4.24 -10.51
N LEU A 90 -17.40 3.75 -10.04
CA LEU A 90 -16.35 3.25 -10.93
C LEU A 90 -16.83 1.95 -11.59
N GLU A 91 -16.66 1.89 -12.90
CA GLU A 91 -17.06 0.77 -13.74
C GLU A 91 -15.86 0.24 -14.53
N PRO A 92 -15.90 -1.00 -15.06
CA PRO A 92 -14.80 -1.55 -15.85
C PRO A 92 -14.38 -0.67 -17.04
N GLU A 93 -15.29 0.14 -17.58
CA GLU A 93 -15.05 1.08 -18.68
C GLU A 93 -14.11 2.24 -18.29
N ASP A 94 -13.94 2.51 -16.99
CA ASP A 94 -13.00 3.51 -16.48
C ASP A 94 -11.54 2.99 -16.44
N LEU A 95 -11.31 1.70 -16.73
CA LEU A 95 -10.00 1.06 -16.74
C LEU A 95 -9.29 1.20 -18.09
N VAL A 96 -7.98 1.36 -18.04
CA VAL A 96 -7.08 1.26 -19.20
C VAL A 96 -5.86 0.43 -18.84
N ALA A 97 -5.29 -0.25 -19.82
CA ALA A 97 -4.08 -1.03 -19.67
C ALA A 97 -2.83 -0.24 -20.10
N LEU A 98 -1.72 -0.42 -19.38
CA LEU A 98 -0.43 0.19 -19.73
C LEU A 98 0.39 -0.65 -20.71
N THR A 99 0.03 -1.92 -20.92
CA THR A 99 0.71 -2.81 -21.85
C THR A 99 -0.28 -3.52 -22.78
N ILE A 100 0.21 -3.98 -23.93
CA ILE A 100 -0.61 -4.66 -24.95
C ILE A 100 -1.12 -6.00 -24.41
N GLU A 101 -0.28 -6.73 -23.68
CA GLU A 101 -0.63 -8.02 -23.08
C GLU A 101 -1.74 -7.84 -22.04
N ALA A 102 -1.64 -6.83 -21.17
CA ALA A 102 -2.67 -6.52 -20.19
C ALA A 102 -3.98 -6.09 -20.87
N ALA A 103 -3.90 -5.28 -21.93
CA ALA A 103 -5.08 -4.88 -22.70
C ALA A 103 -5.79 -6.10 -23.32
N ALA A 104 -5.01 -7.01 -23.92
CA ALA A 104 -5.53 -8.24 -24.54
C ALA A 104 -6.16 -9.18 -23.52
N MET A 105 -5.51 -9.38 -22.36
CA MET A 105 -5.95 -10.34 -21.34
C MET A 105 -7.13 -9.80 -20.50
N ALA A 106 -7.08 -8.53 -20.10
CA ALA A 106 -8.14 -7.91 -19.29
C ALA A 106 -9.31 -7.40 -20.13
N GLY A 107 -9.14 -7.28 -21.45
CA GLY A 107 -10.19 -6.83 -22.37
C GLY A 107 -10.54 -5.35 -22.22
N VAL A 108 -9.59 -4.53 -21.78
CA VAL A 108 -9.72 -3.07 -21.61
C VAL A 108 -8.81 -2.33 -22.60
N PRO A 109 -9.10 -1.08 -22.98
CA PRO A 109 -8.30 -0.35 -23.97
C PRO A 109 -6.85 -0.12 -23.55
N LEU A 110 -5.94 -0.09 -24.52
CA LEU A 110 -4.58 0.40 -24.29
C LEU A 110 -4.62 1.91 -24.01
N ALA A 111 -3.93 2.36 -22.97
CA ALA A 111 -3.90 3.74 -22.52
C ALA A 111 -3.63 4.73 -23.67
N GLY A 112 -4.46 5.77 -23.77
CA GLY A 112 -4.39 6.76 -24.85
C GLY A 112 -5.09 6.35 -26.15
N THR A 113 -5.75 5.19 -26.19
CA THR A 113 -6.45 4.67 -27.38
C THR A 113 -7.80 4.05 -27.01
N ASN A 114 -8.61 3.72 -28.04
CA ASN A 114 -9.80 2.86 -27.92
C ASN A 114 -9.53 1.44 -28.42
N TRP A 115 -8.26 1.07 -28.59
CA TRP A 115 -7.87 -0.20 -29.20
C TRP A 115 -7.74 -1.29 -28.14
N ILE A 116 -8.38 -2.43 -28.41
CA ILE A 116 -8.27 -3.65 -27.61
C ILE A 116 -7.75 -4.74 -28.55
N PRO A 117 -6.52 -5.24 -28.33
CA PRO A 117 -5.95 -6.29 -29.17
C PRO A 117 -6.88 -7.50 -29.29
N GLY A 118 -7.12 -7.94 -30.52
CA GLY A 118 -7.97 -9.12 -30.80
C GLY A 118 -9.48 -8.89 -30.78
N LYS A 119 -9.97 -7.72 -30.33
CA LYS A 119 -11.40 -7.34 -30.47
C LYS A 119 -11.64 -6.39 -31.65
N ASN A 120 -10.79 -5.37 -31.78
CA ASN A 120 -10.84 -4.42 -32.89
C ASN A 120 -9.70 -4.77 -33.86
N GLY A 121 -9.91 -4.59 -35.17
CA GLY A 121 -8.81 -4.63 -36.15
C GLY A 121 -7.71 -3.64 -35.75
N PHE A 122 -6.49 -3.87 -36.23
CA PHE A 122 -5.37 -2.95 -36.01
C PHE A 122 -5.66 -1.55 -36.56
#